data_AF-A0AAN5LC24-F1
#
_entry.id   AF-A0AAN5LC24-F1
#
_cell.length_a   1.000
_cell.length_b   1.000
_cell.length_c   1.000
_cell.angle_alpha   90.00
_cell.angle_beta   90.00
_cell.angle_gamma   90.00
#
_symmetry.space_group_name_H-M   'P 1'
#
loop_
_entity.id
_entity.type
_entity.pdbx_description
1 polymer ?
#
loop_
_entity_poly.entity_id
_entity_poly.type
_entity_poly.pdbx_seq_one_letter_code
_entity_poly.pdbx_strand_id
1 'polypeptide(L)'
;MAFQTGNAKNMAELIPQMISLLKTQGWILDKQEGDLNTSGYITWYIHHPDAGYFNLRSWGGKDLRLRGTTGFDGSQSFYQQPGATEEYAVYLGDSNRNMTTYDFFITARYCHVVIQDSDSHFYHFGFGLLNKEGDYTGGQYLYMGSASSIFPFDHHYKYPQGSYVRAELPGETGITSGWYAFYQNSPRAIGLGAPMMGAPHPDILAVESSQSVLGGVLAPVPNAIYVTTSQGACIRLGVVPDFCVCQMQGLTPRAKVAVNGEQWMVVPINRLTFKKPSSWDKEDTFTYAYAFRICV
;
A
#
# COMPACT_ATOMS: atom_id res chain seq x y z
N MET A 1 16.60 -7.39 -2.65
CA MET A 1 15.39 -7.17 -1.82
C MET A 1 15.62 -7.84 -0.49
N ALA A 2 15.30 -7.17 0.61
CA ALA A 2 15.23 -7.77 1.93
C ALA A 2 13.81 -8.26 2.21
N PHE A 3 13.69 -9.51 2.65
CA PHE A 3 12.43 -10.13 3.06
C PHE A 3 12.55 -10.57 4.52
N GLN A 4 11.60 -10.17 5.37
CA GLN A 4 11.57 -10.54 6.79
C GLN A 4 10.14 -10.83 7.24
N THR A 5 9.97 -11.94 7.95
CA THR A 5 8.72 -12.28 8.62
C THR A 5 8.93 -12.28 10.13
N GLY A 6 7.92 -11.90 10.90
CA GLY A 6 8.02 -11.94 12.35
C GLY A 6 6.72 -11.69 13.06
N ASN A 7 6.81 -11.42 14.37
CA ASN A 7 5.68 -11.12 15.22
C ASN A 7 5.80 -9.70 15.75
N ALA A 8 4.68 -9.00 15.81
CA ALA A 8 4.53 -7.70 16.47
C ALA A 8 3.12 -7.63 17.03
N LYS A 9 2.95 -7.07 18.23
CA LYS A 9 1.62 -6.94 18.86
C LYS A 9 0.88 -5.68 18.41
N ASN A 10 1.63 -4.67 17.98
CA ASN A 10 1.13 -3.33 17.70
C ASN A 10 2.12 -2.55 16.81
N MET A 11 1.73 -1.36 16.36
CA MET A 11 2.55 -0.52 15.48
C MET A 11 3.83 0.01 16.15
N ALA A 12 3.80 0.18 17.48
CA ALA A 12 4.97 0.59 18.25
C ALA A 12 6.08 -0.46 18.24
N GLU A 13 5.74 -1.74 18.13
CA GLU A 13 6.68 -2.85 17.98
C GLU A 13 7.05 -3.10 16.51
N LEU A 14 6.10 -2.96 15.58
CA LEU A 14 6.30 -3.22 14.16
C LEU A 14 7.24 -2.20 13.50
N ILE A 15 6.98 -0.90 13.69
CA ILE A 15 7.65 0.16 12.94
C ILE A 15 9.16 0.23 13.26
N PRO A 16 9.63 0.08 14.51
CA PRO A 16 11.07 -0.02 14.78
C PRO A 16 11.75 -1.21 14.09
N GLN A 17 11.08 -2.36 14.00
CA GLN A 17 11.61 -3.53 13.28
C GLN A 17 11.71 -3.25 11.77
N MET A 18 10.66 -2.63 11.20
CA MET A 18 10.66 -2.20 9.80
C MET A 18 11.77 -1.17 9.51
N ILE A 19 11.95 -0.16 10.37
CA ILE A 19 12.99 0.87 10.24
C ILE A 19 14.38 0.26 10.32
N SER A 20 14.60 -0.72 11.21
CA SER A 20 15.87 -1.45 11.27
C SER A 20 16.21 -2.09 9.93
N LEU A 21 15.23 -2.76 9.30
CA LEU A 21 15.42 -3.39 7.99
C LEU A 21 15.58 -2.37 6.87
N LEU A 22 14.80 -1.28 6.87
CA LEU A 22 14.93 -0.16 5.93
C LEU A 22 16.36 0.40 5.91
N LYS A 23 16.97 0.60 7.09
CA LYS A 23 18.36 1.08 7.19
C LYS A 23 19.36 0.14 6.52
N THR A 24 19.13 -1.17 6.55
CA THR A 24 19.99 -2.13 5.81
C THR A 24 19.89 -1.99 4.29
N GLN A 25 18.80 -1.40 3.79
CA GLN A 25 18.56 -1.13 2.38
C GLN A 25 18.88 0.32 1.99
N GLY A 26 19.61 1.07 2.84
CA GLY A 26 20.08 2.42 2.55
C GLY A 26 19.13 3.54 2.96
N TRP A 27 17.99 3.23 3.57
CA TRP A 27 17.05 4.27 4.02
C TRP A 27 17.57 5.01 5.25
N ILE A 28 17.22 6.30 5.32
CA ILE A 28 17.63 7.21 6.38
C ILE A 28 16.42 7.47 7.28
N LEU A 29 16.65 7.45 8.60
CA LEU A 29 15.72 7.96 9.60
C LEU A 29 16.15 9.39 9.95
N ASP A 30 15.45 10.38 9.42
CA ASP A 30 15.77 11.79 9.59
C ASP A 30 15.48 12.27 11.01
N LYS A 31 14.34 11.85 11.56
CA LYS A 31 13.86 12.23 12.88
C LYS A 31 12.93 11.15 13.44
N GLN A 32 12.98 10.98 14.76
CA GLN A 32 11.92 10.33 15.53
C GLN A 32 11.40 11.34 16.55
N GLU A 33 10.07 11.40 16.70
CA GLU A 33 9.40 12.40 17.55
C GLU A 33 8.26 11.77 18.32
N GLY A 34 8.09 12.21 19.58
CA GLY A 34 7.04 11.71 20.46
C GLY A 34 7.42 10.42 21.18
N ASP A 35 6.62 10.11 22.19
CA ASP A 35 6.70 8.90 23.01
C ASP A 35 5.27 8.49 23.40
N LEU A 36 4.96 7.19 23.36
CA LEU A 36 3.59 6.71 23.60
C LEU A 36 3.11 6.97 25.03
N ASN A 37 4.00 7.01 26.01
CA ASN A 37 3.64 7.22 27.41
C ASN A 37 3.38 8.69 27.73
N THR A 38 4.05 9.61 27.02
CA THR A 38 3.95 11.05 27.30
C THR A 38 3.06 11.79 26.31
N SER A 39 3.22 11.54 25.02
CA SER A 39 2.55 12.27 23.93
C SER A 39 1.38 11.50 23.34
N GLY A 40 1.27 10.20 23.64
CA GLY A 40 0.27 9.30 23.06
C GLY A 40 0.53 8.93 21.59
N TYR A 41 1.65 9.37 21.01
CA TYR A 41 2.05 9.04 19.65
C TYR A 41 3.57 8.93 19.50
N ILE A 42 4.02 8.24 18.44
CA ILE A 42 5.40 8.28 17.94
C ILE A 42 5.35 8.55 16.44
N THR A 43 6.24 9.40 15.94
CA THR A 43 6.40 9.74 14.53
C THR A 43 7.81 9.40 14.07
N TRP A 44 7.92 8.84 12.87
CA TRP A 44 9.17 8.55 12.18
C TRP A 44 9.18 9.24 10.82
N TYR A 45 10.23 10.00 10.57
CA TYR A 45 10.46 10.71 9.32
C TYR A 45 11.59 9.98 8.60
N ILE A 46 11.32 9.42 7.42
CA ILE A 46 12.26 8.57 6.70
C ILE A 46 12.38 8.98 5.24
N HIS A 47 13.53 8.72 4.65
CA HIS A 47 13.69 8.85 3.21
C HIS A 47 14.72 7.89 2.62
N HIS A 48 14.65 7.76 1.30
CA HIS A 48 15.73 7.20 0.49
C HIS A 48 15.90 8.06 -0.77
N PRO A 49 17.13 8.39 -1.20
CA PRO A 49 17.36 9.16 -2.43
C PRO A 49 16.66 8.59 -3.67
N ASP A 50 16.66 7.26 -3.80
CA ASP A 50 16.03 6.54 -4.92
C ASP A 50 14.52 6.28 -4.76
N ALA A 51 13.90 6.74 -3.66
CA ALA A 51 12.47 6.54 -3.40
C ALA A 51 11.75 7.87 -3.18
N GLY A 52 12.10 8.63 -2.14
CA GLY A 52 11.41 9.83 -1.70
C GLY A 52 11.32 9.93 -0.18
N TYR A 53 10.52 10.88 0.29
CA TYR A 53 10.31 11.18 1.72
C TYR A 53 8.94 10.70 2.18
N PHE A 54 8.92 9.99 3.31
CA PHE A 54 7.71 9.44 3.90
C PHE A 54 7.71 9.60 5.41
N ASN A 55 6.54 9.86 5.97
CA ASN A 55 6.37 10.01 7.41
C ASN A 55 5.35 9.01 7.91
N LEU A 56 5.69 8.34 9.01
CA LEU A 56 4.84 7.39 9.70
C LEU A 56 4.51 7.91 11.09
N ARG A 57 3.26 7.85 11.51
CA ARG A 57 2.85 8.22 12.86
C ARG A 57 1.95 7.15 13.45
N SER A 58 2.35 6.61 14.59
CA SER A 58 1.54 5.69 15.38
C SER A 58 0.85 6.42 16.53
N TRP A 59 -0.46 6.27 16.70
CA TRP A 59 -1.23 6.82 17.84
C TRP A 59 -1.70 5.69 18.77
N GLY A 60 -1.44 5.81 20.07
CA GLY A 60 -1.77 4.79 21.07
C GLY A 60 -1.17 3.41 20.80
N GLY A 61 -0.21 3.32 19.88
CA GLY A 61 0.36 2.07 19.38
C GLY A 61 -0.52 1.30 18.38
N LYS A 62 -1.74 1.75 18.09
CA LYS A 62 -2.74 0.97 17.32
C LYS A 62 -2.96 1.51 15.91
N ASP A 63 -3.08 2.83 15.80
CA ASP A 63 -3.30 3.48 14.52
C ASP A 63 -1.97 3.74 13.83
N LEU A 64 -1.91 3.68 12.51
CA LEU A 64 -0.76 4.11 11.73
C LEU A 64 -1.19 5.11 10.66
N ARG A 65 -0.65 6.31 10.69
CA ARG A 65 -0.82 7.32 9.63
C ARG A 65 0.44 7.37 8.79
N LEU A 66 0.26 7.37 7.47
CA LEU A 66 1.33 7.49 6.49
C LEU A 66 1.13 8.77 5.68
N ARG A 67 2.22 9.48 5.40
CA ARG A 67 2.23 10.61 4.47
C ARG A 67 3.42 10.52 3.53
N GLY A 68 3.18 10.93 2.29
CA GLY A 68 4.24 11.24 1.34
C GLY A 68 4.54 12.73 1.41
N THR A 69 5.81 13.09 1.26
CA THR A 69 6.26 14.48 1.23
C THR A 69 7.29 14.68 0.11
N THR A 70 7.53 15.93 -0.27
CA THR A 70 8.54 16.28 -1.28
C THR A 70 9.89 16.63 -0.66
N GLY A 71 9.98 16.62 0.67
CA GLY A 71 11.19 16.90 1.43
C GLY A 71 10.99 16.67 2.92
N PHE A 72 12.05 16.97 3.68
CA PHE A 72 12.07 16.93 5.14
C PHE A 72 12.51 18.28 5.71
N ASP A 73 11.77 18.77 6.71
CA ASP A 73 12.13 19.92 7.53
C ASP A 73 12.05 19.52 9.01
N GLY A 74 13.19 19.47 9.69
CA GLY A 74 13.28 19.05 11.10
C GLY A 74 12.54 19.95 12.09
N SER A 75 12.23 21.20 11.69
CA SER A 75 11.44 22.15 12.48
C SER A 75 9.93 21.96 12.34
N GLN A 76 9.48 21.28 11.28
CA GLN A 76 8.07 21.11 10.98
C GLN A 76 7.49 19.87 11.63
N SER A 77 6.20 19.94 11.97
CA SER A 77 5.44 18.78 12.42
C SER A 77 5.06 17.86 11.25
N PHE A 78 4.62 16.64 11.56
CA PHE A 78 4.07 15.67 10.62
C PHE A 78 3.06 16.22 9.59
N TYR A 79 2.26 17.23 9.97
CA TYR A 79 1.24 17.83 9.12
C TYR A 79 1.81 18.89 8.16
N GLN A 80 2.96 19.47 8.50
CA GLN A 80 3.51 20.69 7.88
C GLN A 80 4.79 20.42 7.09
N GLN A 81 5.16 19.15 6.91
CA GLN A 81 6.30 18.78 6.10
C GLN A 81 6.12 19.26 4.64
N PRO A 82 7.21 19.61 3.94
CA PRO A 82 7.13 20.13 2.57
C PRO A 82 6.35 19.20 1.63
N GLY A 83 5.32 19.75 0.97
CA GLY A 83 4.53 19.02 -0.03
C GLY A 83 3.83 17.77 0.49
N ALA A 84 3.40 17.78 1.75
CA ALA A 84 2.71 16.65 2.37
C ALA A 84 1.33 16.38 1.75
N THR A 85 0.95 15.10 1.60
CA THR A 85 -0.40 14.66 1.21
C THR A 85 -1.48 15.14 2.19
N GLU A 86 -2.78 15.08 1.86
CA GLU A 86 -3.86 15.67 2.69
C GLU A 86 -4.42 14.73 3.79
N GLU A 87 -4.65 13.43 3.53
CA GLU A 87 -5.41 12.53 4.44
C GLU A 87 -4.63 11.31 5.00
N TYR A 88 -5.26 10.54 5.92
CA TYR A 88 -4.61 9.66 6.90
C TYR A 88 -5.31 8.33 7.24
N ALA A 89 -4.47 7.38 7.67
CA ALA A 89 -4.69 6.30 8.66
C ALA A 89 -5.05 4.89 8.17
N VAL A 90 -4.14 3.93 8.41
CA VAL A 90 -4.45 2.54 8.75
C VAL A 90 -5.00 2.55 10.18
N TYR A 91 -6.28 2.24 10.30
CA TYR A 91 -6.88 1.85 11.58
C TYR A 91 -6.80 0.33 11.70
N LEU A 92 -5.99 -0.16 12.64
CA LEU A 92 -6.13 -1.54 13.11
C LEU A 92 -7.30 -1.55 14.08
N GLY A 93 -8.38 -2.22 13.66
CA GLY A 93 -9.73 -2.12 14.21
C GLY A 93 -9.85 -2.31 15.71
N ASP A 94 -10.55 -1.40 16.38
CA ASP A 94 -11.01 -1.47 17.78
C ASP A 94 -9.89 -1.72 18.80
N SER A 95 -10.07 -1.20 20.00
CA SER A 95 -9.19 -1.39 21.15
C SER A 95 -8.80 -2.84 21.48
N ASN A 96 -9.38 -3.86 20.81
CA ASN A 96 -9.22 -5.29 21.09
C ASN A 96 -8.53 -6.13 20.00
N ARG A 97 -8.20 -5.60 18.80
CA ARG A 97 -7.50 -6.42 17.78
C ARG A 97 -5.97 -6.25 17.92
N ASN A 98 -5.29 -7.35 18.18
CA ASN A 98 -3.83 -7.39 18.29
C ASN A 98 -3.23 -7.90 16.99
N MET A 99 -2.13 -7.30 16.56
CA MET A 99 -1.34 -7.86 15.48
C MET A 99 -0.72 -9.17 15.95
N THR A 100 -0.62 -10.15 15.05
CA THR A 100 0.00 -11.45 15.32
C THR A 100 1.31 -11.57 14.58
N THR A 101 1.27 -11.40 13.26
CA THR A 101 2.43 -11.57 12.37
C THR A 101 2.55 -10.43 11.37
N TYR A 102 3.75 -10.28 10.82
CA TYR A 102 4.03 -9.37 9.73
C TYR A 102 4.94 -10.00 8.68
N ASP A 103 4.89 -9.44 7.47
CA ASP A 103 5.82 -9.72 6.38
C ASP A 103 6.30 -8.38 5.78
N PHE A 104 7.62 -8.19 5.69
CA PHE A 104 8.26 -7.02 5.10
C PHE A 104 8.91 -7.36 3.76
N PHE A 105 8.67 -6.54 2.75
CA PHE A 105 9.31 -6.61 1.43
C PHE A 105 9.95 -5.26 1.13
N ILE A 106 11.27 -5.17 1.28
CA ILE A 106 11.97 -3.88 1.32
C ILE A 106 13.12 -3.86 0.32
N THR A 107 13.25 -2.75 -0.40
CA THR A 107 14.40 -2.42 -1.25
C THR A 107 14.80 -0.97 -1.03
N ALA A 108 15.84 -0.50 -1.73
CA ALA A 108 16.17 0.93 -1.82
C ALA A 108 15.03 1.80 -2.41
N ARG A 109 14.06 1.21 -3.12
CA ARG A 109 13.02 1.95 -3.85
C ARG A 109 11.63 1.88 -3.22
N TYR A 110 11.37 0.91 -2.34
CA TYR A 110 10.05 0.72 -1.74
C TYR A 110 10.08 -0.09 -0.44
N CYS A 111 8.99 0.00 0.30
CA CYS A 111 8.62 -0.81 1.45
C CYS A 111 7.18 -1.26 1.31
N HIS A 112 6.94 -2.57 1.21
CA HIS A 112 5.61 -3.15 1.30
C HIS A 112 5.50 -3.96 2.59
N VAL A 113 4.36 -3.84 3.26
CA VAL A 113 4.12 -4.49 4.55
C VAL A 113 2.77 -5.18 4.53
N VAL A 114 2.79 -6.44 4.96
CA VAL A 114 1.60 -7.24 5.27
C VAL A 114 1.53 -7.42 6.78
N ILE A 115 0.33 -7.23 7.34
CA ILE A 115 0.02 -7.46 8.75
C ILE A 115 -1.11 -8.48 8.80
N GLN A 116 -1.07 -9.36 9.80
CA GLN A 116 -2.18 -10.22 10.18
C GLN A 116 -2.64 -9.91 11.61
N ASP A 117 -3.94 -9.74 11.85
CA ASP A 117 -4.50 -9.56 13.21
C ASP A 117 -5.22 -10.81 13.75
N SER A 118 -5.69 -11.69 12.87
CA SER A 118 -6.28 -12.99 13.19
C SER A 118 -6.04 -13.96 12.04
N ASP A 119 -6.36 -15.25 12.21
CA ASP A 119 -6.10 -16.31 11.22
C ASP A 119 -6.63 -16.02 9.80
N SER A 120 -7.55 -15.06 9.63
CA SER A 120 -8.21 -14.77 8.35
C SER A 120 -8.20 -13.31 7.90
N HIS A 121 -7.63 -12.37 8.65
CA HIS A 121 -7.62 -10.95 8.28
C HIS A 121 -6.21 -10.41 8.05
N PHE A 122 -6.06 -9.73 6.91
CA PHE A 122 -4.80 -9.15 6.47
C PHE A 122 -4.97 -7.66 6.19
N TYR A 123 -3.97 -6.88 6.55
CA TYR A 123 -3.88 -5.47 6.20
C TYR A 123 -2.58 -5.21 5.50
N HIS A 124 -2.62 -4.24 4.59
CA HIS A 124 -1.50 -3.93 3.72
C HIS A 124 -1.25 -2.45 3.76
N PHE A 125 0.00 -2.06 3.89
CA PHE A 125 0.42 -0.69 3.66
C PHE A 125 1.80 -0.69 3.03
N GLY A 126 2.16 0.43 2.43
CA GLY A 126 3.47 0.55 1.83
C GLY A 126 3.68 1.90 1.19
N PHE A 127 4.90 2.10 0.74
CA PHE A 127 5.34 3.33 0.10
C PHE A 127 6.56 3.05 -0.77
N GLY A 128 6.82 3.92 -1.73
CA GLY A 128 7.99 3.77 -2.59
C GLY A 128 7.89 4.61 -3.85
N LEU A 129 8.62 4.16 -4.88
CA LEU A 129 8.66 4.77 -6.19
C LEU A 129 8.19 3.79 -7.27
N LEU A 130 7.29 4.23 -8.13
CA LEU A 130 6.81 3.43 -9.27
C LEU A 130 7.95 3.03 -10.21
N ASN A 131 7.78 1.91 -10.90
CA ASN A 131 8.44 1.71 -12.19
C ASN A 131 7.73 2.60 -13.21
N LYS A 132 8.24 3.83 -13.36
CA LYS A 132 7.62 4.88 -14.18
C LYS A 132 7.57 4.48 -15.65
N GLU A 133 6.44 4.74 -16.28
CA GLU A 133 6.26 4.66 -17.72
C GLU A 133 6.28 6.08 -18.28
N GLY A 134 7.48 6.54 -18.67
CA GLY A 134 7.70 7.89 -19.18
C GLY A 134 8.61 8.75 -18.28
N ASP A 135 9.02 9.90 -18.82
CA ASP A 135 9.85 10.86 -18.11
C ASP A 135 8.99 11.98 -17.52
N TYR A 136 8.75 11.89 -16.21
CA TYR A 136 8.02 12.89 -15.44
C TYR A 136 8.57 13.00 -14.02
N THR A 137 8.44 14.18 -13.43
CA THR A 137 8.79 14.42 -12.02
C THR A 137 7.75 13.78 -11.11
N GLY A 138 8.21 13.04 -10.10
CA GLY A 138 7.35 12.30 -9.19
C GLY A 138 7.55 10.79 -9.32
N GLY A 139 6.45 10.04 -9.21
CA GLY A 139 6.41 8.59 -9.17
C GLY A 139 6.35 8.02 -7.76
N GLN A 140 6.44 8.86 -6.72
CA GLN A 140 6.25 8.41 -5.34
C GLN A 140 4.83 7.89 -5.16
N TYR A 141 4.67 6.81 -4.41
CA TYR A 141 3.36 6.33 -3.99
C TYR A 141 3.37 5.99 -2.51
N LEU A 142 2.19 6.01 -1.93
CA LEU A 142 1.88 5.34 -0.68
C LEU A 142 0.49 4.72 -0.77
N TYR A 143 0.29 3.67 -0.01
CA TYR A 143 -0.99 3.01 0.07
C TYR A 143 -1.25 2.48 1.47
N MET A 144 -2.53 2.27 1.73
CA MET A 144 -3.00 1.58 2.92
C MET A 144 -4.36 0.91 2.67
N GLY A 145 -4.57 -0.22 3.33
CA GLY A 145 -5.89 -0.80 3.60
C GLY A 145 -6.20 -0.72 5.11
N SER A 146 -7.44 -0.39 5.46
CA SER A 146 -7.92 -0.25 6.84
C SER A 146 -9.36 -0.76 7.01
N ALA A 147 -9.84 -0.84 8.25
CA ALA A 147 -11.23 -1.19 8.53
C ALA A 147 -12.27 -0.15 8.01
N SER A 148 -11.85 1.06 7.66
CA SER A 148 -12.71 2.14 7.15
C SER A 148 -12.47 2.51 5.68
N SER A 149 -11.27 2.25 5.15
CA SER A 149 -10.83 2.45 3.77
C SER A 149 -10.21 1.15 3.27
N ILE A 150 -10.99 0.36 2.58
CA ILE A 150 -10.91 -1.10 2.79
C ILE A 150 -9.74 -1.73 2.03
N PHE A 151 -9.21 -1.04 1.01
CA PHE A 151 -8.25 -1.65 0.09
C PHE A 151 -7.16 -0.67 -0.38
N PRO A 152 -5.87 -1.09 -0.39
CA PRO A 152 -4.81 -0.38 -1.11
C PRO A 152 -5.21 0.08 -2.50
N PHE A 153 -4.76 1.26 -2.94
CA PHE A 153 -4.94 1.72 -4.33
C PHE A 153 -6.40 1.70 -4.86
N ASP A 154 -7.38 1.74 -3.96
CA ASP A 154 -8.80 1.80 -4.31
C ASP A 154 -9.27 3.22 -4.55
N HIS A 155 -10.07 3.42 -5.59
CA HIS A 155 -10.60 4.70 -6.01
C HIS A 155 -12.14 4.73 -6.02
N HIS A 156 -12.80 3.68 -5.52
CA HIS A 156 -14.27 3.63 -5.45
C HIS A 156 -14.85 4.50 -4.32
N TYR A 157 -14.03 4.95 -3.38
CA TYR A 157 -14.46 5.78 -2.27
C TYR A 157 -14.57 7.26 -2.64
N LYS A 158 -15.57 7.96 -2.08
CA LYS A 158 -15.81 9.40 -2.36
C LYS A 158 -14.84 10.36 -1.66
N TYR A 159 -14.08 9.84 -0.69
CA TYR A 159 -13.14 10.61 0.13
C TYR A 159 -11.71 10.22 -0.23
N PRO A 160 -10.74 11.13 -0.16
CA PRO A 160 -9.34 10.89 -0.51
C PRO A 160 -8.62 9.97 0.50
N GLN A 161 -9.06 8.71 0.57
CA GLN A 161 -8.62 7.80 1.61
C GLN A 161 -7.35 7.05 1.24
N GLY A 162 -6.31 7.33 2.03
CA GLY A 162 -5.23 6.41 2.36
C GLY A 162 -4.17 6.12 1.31
N SER A 163 -4.50 6.14 0.02
CA SER A 163 -3.53 5.90 -1.05
C SER A 163 -3.32 7.17 -1.87
N TYR A 164 -2.06 7.40 -2.26
CA TYR A 164 -1.65 8.55 -3.06
C TYR A 164 -0.55 8.15 -4.03
N VAL A 165 -0.52 8.80 -5.19
CA VAL A 165 0.59 8.76 -6.15
C VAL A 165 0.96 10.17 -6.55
N ARG A 166 2.25 10.44 -6.72
CA ARG A 166 2.75 11.75 -7.12
C ARG A 166 3.09 11.79 -8.60
N ALA A 167 2.64 12.83 -9.30
CA ALA A 167 3.13 13.19 -10.63
C ALA A 167 2.98 14.70 -10.86
N GLU A 168 4.02 15.35 -11.36
CA GLU A 168 3.91 16.73 -11.85
C GLU A 168 3.43 16.72 -13.29
N LEU A 169 2.13 16.90 -13.50
CA LEU A 169 1.52 16.92 -14.83
C LEU A 169 1.26 18.36 -15.30
N PRO A 170 1.55 18.69 -16.57
CA PRO A 170 1.28 20.03 -17.09
C PRO A 170 -0.20 20.39 -17.01
N GLY A 171 -0.50 21.59 -16.49
CA GLY A 171 -1.86 22.15 -16.47
C GLY A 171 -2.78 21.63 -15.35
N GLU A 172 -2.29 20.73 -14.50
CA GLU A 172 -3.07 20.25 -13.35
C GLU A 172 -3.01 21.26 -12.20
N THR A 173 -4.18 21.55 -11.61
CA THR A 173 -4.36 22.51 -10.53
C THR A 173 -5.25 21.91 -9.44
N GLY A 174 -5.17 22.45 -8.22
CA GLY A 174 -5.97 21.95 -7.09
C GLY A 174 -5.47 20.64 -6.48
N ILE A 175 -4.25 20.22 -6.82
CA ILE A 175 -3.59 19.03 -6.29
C ILE A 175 -2.41 19.47 -5.42
N THR A 176 -2.36 18.99 -4.18
CA THR A 176 -1.28 19.34 -3.27
C THR A 176 0.03 18.69 -3.74
N SER A 177 0.95 19.52 -4.27
CA SER A 177 2.32 19.11 -4.68
C SER A 177 2.38 17.88 -5.59
N GLY A 178 1.41 17.78 -6.52
CA GLY A 178 1.31 16.69 -7.49
C GLY A 178 0.81 15.36 -6.92
N TRP A 179 0.31 15.31 -5.68
CA TRP A 179 -0.24 14.10 -5.08
C TRP A 179 -1.71 13.84 -5.45
N TYR A 180 -1.94 12.89 -6.36
CA TYR A 180 -3.26 12.37 -6.70
C TYR A 180 -3.68 11.35 -5.65
N ALA A 181 -4.76 11.63 -4.92
CA ALA A 181 -5.41 10.64 -4.08
C ALA A 181 -6.12 9.59 -4.94
N PHE A 182 -6.26 8.37 -4.42
CA PHE A 182 -7.12 7.35 -5.01
C PHE A 182 -8.54 7.51 -4.44
N TYR A 183 -9.45 8.09 -5.23
CA TYR A 183 -10.84 8.34 -4.85
C TYR A 183 -11.69 8.63 -6.10
N GLN A 184 -13.01 8.74 -5.92
CA GLN A 184 -13.95 8.72 -7.02
C GLN A 184 -13.95 9.99 -7.89
N ASN A 185 -13.50 11.15 -7.40
CA ASN A 185 -13.64 12.41 -8.16
C ASN A 185 -12.32 12.85 -8.80
N SER A 186 -12.36 13.29 -10.05
CA SER A 186 -11.17 13.81 -10.74
C SER A 186 -10.79 15.22 -10.28
N PRO A 187 -9.49 15.59 -10.27
CA PRO A 187 -8.35 14.74 -10.62
C PRO A 187 -8.07 13.64 -9.58
N ARG A 188 -7.79 12.43 -10.05
CA ARG A 188 -7.64 11.24 -9.18
C ARG A 188 -6.61 10.25 -9.70
N ALA A 189 -6.17 9.36 -8.83
CA ALA A 189 -5.49 8.13 -9.18
C ALA A 189 -6.44 6.92 -9.17
N ILE A 190 -6.07 5.89 -9.94
CA ILE A 190 -6.79 4.63 -10.10
C ILE A 190 -5.74 3.51 -10.07
N GLY A 191 -6.01 2.45 -9.30
CA GLY A 191 -5.21 1.23 -9.27
C GLY A 191 -6.08 -0.02 -9.14
N LEU A 192 -5.45 -1.18 -9.05
CA LEU A 192 -6.08 -2.50 -9.03
C LEU A 192 -6.43 -3.04 -7.64
N GLY A 193 -6.23 -2.30 -6.55
CA GLY A 193 -6.27 -2.94 -5.23
C GLY A 193 -7.68 -3.27 -4.68
N ALA A 194 -8.76 -2.85 -5.35
CA ALA A 194 -10.11 -3.28 -5.02
C ALA A 194 -10.82 -3.96 -6.20
N PRO A 195 -10.28 -5.07 -6.75
CA PRO A 195 -10.79 -5.65 -7.99
C PRO A 195 -12.23 -6.20 -7.85
N MET A 196 -12.63 -6.56 -6.62
CA MET A 196 -13.97 -7.05 -6.31
C MET A 196 -15.07 -5.96 -6.36
N MET A 197 -14.70 -4.67 -6.37
CA MET A 197 -15.66 -3.55 -6.27
C MET A 197 -16.28 -3.15 -7.62
N GLY A 198 -15.80 -3.70 -8.74
CA GLY A 198 -16.24 -3.35 -10.09
C GLY A 198 -15.25 -2.45 -10.85
N ALA A 199 -15.60 -2.09 -12.09
CA ALA A 199 -14.68 -1.40 -13.02
C ALA A 199 -14.74 0.13 -12.88
N PRO A 200 -13.56 0.75 -12.94
CA PRO A 200 -13.01 1.27 -14.19
C PRO A 200 -11.49 1.05 -14.34
N HIS A 201 -10.90 0.00 -13.74
CA HIS A 201 -9.49 -0.30 -14.02
C HIS A 201 -9.36 -1.14 -15.31
N PRO A 202 -8.57 -0.71 -16.32
CA PRO A 202 -8.43 -1.41 -17.60
C PRO A 202 -7.99 -2.88 -17.47
N ASP A 203 -7.16 -3.17 -16.47
CA ASP A 203 -6.55 -4.48 -16.28
C ASP A 203 -7.42 -5.47 -15.45
N ILE A 204 -8.67 -5.14 -15.13
CA ILE A 204 -9.52 -5.99 -14.27
C ILE A 204 -9.79 -7.37 -14.89
N LEU A 205 -9.98 -7.45 -16.20
CA LEU A 205 -10.19 -8.72 -16.91
C LEU A 205 -8.96 -9.63 -16.79
N ALA A 206 -7.76 -9.04 -16.80
CA ALA A 206 -6.54 -9.81 -16.58
C ALA A 206 -6.53 -10.41 -15.17
N VAL A 207 -6.98 -9.67 -14.15
CA VAL A 207 -7.08 -10.18 -12.77
C VAL A 207 -8.10 -11.31 -12.68
N GLU A 208 -9.26 -11.18 -13.30
CA GLU A 208 -10.29 -12.23 -13.31
C GLU A 208 -9.80 -13.51 -14.00
N SER A 209 -8.93 -13.37 -15.01
CA SER A 209 -8.29 -14.49 -15.71
C SER A 209 -6.93 -14.92 -15.15
N SER A 210 -6.46 -14.30 -14.05
CA SER A 210 -5.09 -14.46 -13.54
C SER A 210 -4.77 -15.85 -12.98
N GLN A 211 -5.77 -16.73 -12.89
CA GLN A 211 -5.58 -18.10 -12.50
C GLN A 211 -6.16 -19.03 -13.57
N SER A 212 -5.29 -19.83 -14.19
CA SER A 212 -5.68 -20.76 -15.23
C SER A 212 -5.91 -22.16 -14.69
N VAL A 213 -7.05 -22.74 -15.02
CA VAL A 213 -7.31 -24.19 -14.83
C VAL A 213 -6.50 -25.05 -15.81
N LEU A 214 -5.98 -24.46 -16.90
CA LEU A 214 -5.16 -25.11 -17.92
C LEU A 214 -3.69 -25.16 -17.45
N GLY A 215 -3.43 -25.89 -16.37
CA GLY A 215 -2.09 -26.13 -15.83
C GLY A 215 -1.84 -25.60 -14.43
N GLY A 216 -2.84 -25.03 -13.75
CA GLY A 216 -2.70 -24.54 -12.37
C GLY A 216 -1.76 -23.34 -12.22
N VAL A 217 -1.54 -22.59 -13.32
CA VAL A 217 -0.60 -21.47 -13.35
C VAL A 217 -1.28 -20.22 -12.80
N LEU A 218 -0.63 -19.61 -11.81
CA LEU A 218 -0.92 -18.24 -11.39
C LEU A 218 -0.17 -17.26 -12.29
N ALA A 219 -0.87 -16.27 -12.81
CA ALA A 219 -0.34 -15.16 -13.58
C ALA A 219 -0.66 -13.83 -12.87
N PRO A 220 0.15 -13.41 -11.88
CA PRO A 220 -0.08 -12.17 -11.16
C PRO A 220 -0.08 -10.96 -12.11
N VAL A 221 -1.07 -10.08 -11.97
CA VAL A 221 -1.21 -8.88 -12.80
C VAL A 221 -0.55 -7.70 -12.11
N PRO A 222 0.44 -7.03 -12.72
CA PRO A 222 1.06 -5.84 -12.13
C PRO A 222 0.03 -4.77 -11.77
N ASN A 223 0.16 -4.16 -10.59
CA ASN A 223 -0.69 -3.04 -10.22
C ASN A 223 -0.26 -1.78 -10.98
N ALA A 224 -0.80 -1.60 -12.18
CA ALA A 224 -0.65 -0.37 -12.96
C ALA A 224 -1.41 0.77 -12.30
N ILE A 225 -0.78 1.94 -12.26
CA ILE A 225 -1.38 3.16 -11.71
C ILE A 225 -1.71 4.11 -12.84
N TYR A 226 -2.97 4.52 -12.88
CA TYR A 226 -3.47 5.53 -13.80
C TYR A 226 -3.85 6.78 -13.04
N VAL A 227 -3.79 7.92 -13.69
CA VAL A 227 -4.34 9.19 -13.20
C VAL A 227 -5.34 9.72 -14.20
N THR A 228 -6.49 10.14 -13.71
CA THR A 228 -7.46 10.93 -14.48
C THR A 228 -7.22 12.39 -14.15
N THR A 229 -6.87 13.19 -15.15
CA THR A 229 -6.61 14.62 -15.01
C THR A 229 -7.90 15.42 -14.80
N SER A 230 -7.78 16.67 -14.39
CA SER A 230 -8.90 17.62 -14.30
C SER A 230 -9.66 17.79 -15.63
N GLN A 231 -8.97 17.57 -16.76
CA GLN A 231 -9.52 17.63 -18.11
C GLN A 231 -10.07 16.29 -18.61
N GLY A 232 -10.05 15.24 -17.78
CA GLY A 232 -10.59 13.92 -18.12
C GLY A 232 -9.66 13.02 -18.93
N ALA A 233 -8.40 13.39 -19.13
CA ALA A 233 -7.41 12.50 -19.74
C ALA A 233 -7.01 11.40 -18.75
N CYS A 234 -6.97 10.14 -19.22
CA CYS A 234 -6.50 9.01 -18.42
C CYS A 234 -5.06 8.66 -18.85
N ILE A 235 -4.11 8.80 -17.93
CA ILE A 235 -2.69 8.63 -18.19
C ILE A 235 -2.17 7.51 -17.29
N ARG A 236 -1.51 6.52 -17.89
CA ARG A 236 -0.81 5.48 -17.15
C ARG A 236 0.54 6.02 -16.67
N LEU A 237 0.78 6.02 -15.36
CA LEU A 237 2.01 6.54 -14.76
C LEU A 237 3.10 5.46 -14.65
N GLY A 238 2.70 4.19 -14.50
CA GLY A 238 3.64 3.08 -14.34
C GLY A 238 3.05 1.97 -13.48
N VAL A 239 3.91 1.11 -12.96
CA VAL A 239 3.51 -0.03 -12.12
C VAL A 239 4.14 0.02 -10.74
N VAL A 240 3.41 -0.45 -9.72
CA VAL A 240 3.95 -0.64 -8.38
C VAL A 240 4.98 -1.78 -8.44
N PRO A 241 6.25 -1.55 -8.02
CA PRO A 241 7.28 -2.57 -8.12
C PRO A 241 6.96 -3.77 -7.23
N ASP A 242 7.14 -4.98 -7.77
CA ASP A 242 7.06 -6.24 -7.03
C ASP A 242 5.73 -6.47 -6.26
N PHE A 243 4.67 -5.84 -6.75
CA PHE A 243 3.30 -5.91 -6.22
C PHE A 243 2.32 -6.19 -7.37
N CYS A 244 1.63 -7.32 -7.28
CA CYS A 244 0.65 -7.74 -8.27
C CYS A 244 -0.69 -8.09 -7.60
N VAL A 245 -1.75 -8.12 -8.40
CA VAL A 245 -3.10 -8.53 -8.02
C VAL A 245 -3.48 -9.80 -8.77
N CYS A 246 -4.14 -10.74 -8.09
CA CYS A 246 -4.49 -12.03 -8.68
C CYS A 246 -5.68 -12.71 -7.98
N GLN A 247 -6.10 -13.85 -8.54
CA GLN A 247 -6.97 -14.83 -7.89
C GLN A 247 -6.13 -15.88 -7.16
N MET A 248 -6.58 -16.32 -5.99
CA MET A 248 -5.91 -17.31 -5.15
C MET A 248 -6.75 -18.57 -4.90
N GLN A 249 -7.58 -18.98 -5.87
CA GLN A 249 -8.45 -20.15 -5.73
C GLN A 249 -7.63 -21.42 -5.47
N GLY A 250 -7.91 -22.13 -4.38
CA GLY A 250 -7.15 -23.33 -4.01
C GLY A 250 -5.74 -23.07 -3.46
N LEU A 251 -5.34 -21.80 -3.27
CA LEU A 251 -4.14 -21.45 -2.51
C LEU A 251 -4.50 -21.15 -1.06
N THR A 252 -3.61 -21.52 -0.15
CA THR A 252 -3.66 -21.07 1.25
C THR A 252 -3.07 -19.66 1.37
N PRO A 253 -3.49 -18.83 2.35
CA PRO A 253 -2.81 -17.57 2.63
C PRO A 253 -1.30 -17.75 2.81
N ARG A 254 -0.51 -16.82 2.27
CA ARG A 254 0.96 -16.86 2.19
C ARG A 254 1.55 -18.02 1.39
N ALA A 255 0.78 -18.63 0.49
CA ALA A 255 1.33 -19.61 -0.45
C ALA A 255 2.47 -18.97 -1.25
N LYS A 256 3.60 -19.69 -1.35
CA LYS A 256 4.73 -19.32 -2.19
C LYS A 256 4.60 -20.04 -3.52
N VAL A 257 4.58 -19.28 -4.61
CA VAL A 257 4.37 -19.79 -5.96
C VAL A 257 5.49 -19.34 -6.88
N ALA A 258 5.94 -20.26 -7.73
CA ALA A 258 6.93 -19.99 -8.77
C ALA A 258 6.21 -19.51 -10.04
N VAL A 259 6.56 -18.33 -10.55
CA VAL A 259 6.03 -17.80 -11.81
C VAL A 259 7.21 -17.31 -12.63
N ASN A 260 7.44 -17.91 -13.80
CA ASN A 260 8.53 -17.55 -14.73
C ASN A 260 9.92 -17.46 -14.07
N GLY A 261 10.22 -18.35 -13.12
CA GLY A 261 11.50 -18.39 -12.40
C GLY A 261 11.60 -17.42 -11.22
N GLU A 262 10.58 -16.60 -10.97
CA GLU A 262 10.47 -15.73 -9.81
C GLU A 262 9.58 -16.38 -8.74
N GLN A 263 9.82 -16.05 -7.47
CA GLN A 263 8.98 -16.49 -6.35
C GLN A 263 8.08 -15.36 -5.90
N TRP A 264 6.81 -15.70 -5.65
CA TRP A 264 5.78 -14.77 -5.20
C TRP A 264 5.08 -15.33 -3.97
N MET A 265 4.84 -14.47 -2.98
CA MET A 265 3.99 -14.78 -1.82
C MET A 265 2.60 -14.21 -2.05
N VAL A 266 1.58 -15.06 -2.03
CA VAL A 266 0.18 -14.69 -2.29
C VAL A 266 -0.57 -14.52 -0.97
N VAL A 267 -1.13 -13.35 -0.75
CA VAL A 267 -1.83 -12.98 0.49
C VAL A 267 -3.21 -12.42 0.16
N PRO A 268 -4.28 -12.83 0.88
CA PRO A 268 -5.60 -12.23 0.71
C PRO A 268 -5.57 -10.70 0.80
N ILE A 269 -6.43 -10.02 0.05
CA ILE A 269 -6.51 -8.55 0.11
C ILE A 269 -6.94 -8.08 1.51
N ASN A 270 -7.94 -8.73 2.11
CA ASN A 270 -8.33 -8.49 3.51
C ASN A 270 -8.80 -9.79 4.18
N ARG A 271 -10.09 -10.17 4.06
CA ARG A 271 -10.59 -11.47 4.50
C ARG A 271 -10.78 -12.43 3.31
N LEU A 272 -10.19 -13.62 3.39
CA LEU A 272 -10.40 -14.70 2.43
C LEU A 272 -11.76 -15.36 2.67
N THR A 273 -12.64 -15.31 1.67
CA THR A 273 -13.94 -16.00 1.71
C THR A 273 -14.20 -16.79 0.43
N PHE A 274 -14.34 -18.11 0.54
CA PHE A 274 -14.49 -18.97 -0.65
C PHE A 274 -15.89 -18.93 -1.27
N LYS A 275 -16.87 -18.37 -0.56
CA LYS A 275 -18.26 -18.24 -1.03
C LYS A 275 -18.74 -16.82 -0.76
N LYS A 276 -19.41 -16.22 -1.73
CA LYS A 276 -20.09 -14.95 -1.52
C LYS A 276 -21.22 -15.15 -0.49
N PRO A 277 -21.16 -14.53 0.69
CA PRO A 277 -22.22 -14.66 1.67
C PRO A 277 -23.49 -13.96 1.19
N SER A 278 -24.65 -14.34 1.76
CA SER A 278 -25.95 -13.73 1.48
C SER A 278 -26.02 -12.24 1.86
N SER A 279 -25.16 -11.81 2.78
CA SER A 279 -24.87 -10.42 3.12
C SER A 279 -23.37 -10.19 2.99
N TRP A 280 -22.95 -9.30 2.10
CA TRP A 280 -21.55 -8.98 1.87
C TRP A 280 -21.01 -8.08 2.98
N ASP A 281 -20.05 -8.59 3.76
CA ASP A 281 -19.21 -7.73 4.59
C ASP A 281 -18.13 -7.14 3.69
N LYS A 282 -17.91 -5.84 3.84
CA LYS A 282 -16.98 -5.07 3.04
C LYS A 282 -15.54 -5.59 3.18
N GLU A 283 -15.21 -6.26 4.29
CA GLU A 283 -13.91 -6.91 4.52
C GLU A 283 -13.75 -8.25 3.75
N ASP A 284 -14.83 -8.83 3.20
CA ASP A 284 -14.80 -10.04 2.40
C ASP A 284 -14.23 -9.77 0.99
N THR A 285 -13.03 -10.31 0.75
CA THR A 285 -12.28 -10.11 -0.50
C THR A 285 -12.30 -11.31 -1.43
N PHE A 286 -13.14 -12.29 -1.12
CA PHE A 286 -13.29 -13.53 -1.87
C PHE A 286 -11.95 -14.23 -2.10
N THR A 287 -11.68 -14.67 -3.32
CA THR A 287 -10.42 -15.25 -3.76
C THR A 287 -9.46 -14.21 -4.34
N TYR A 288 -9.72 -12.91 -4.20
CA TYR A 288 -8.76 -11.89 -4.66
C TYR A 288 -7.61 -11.74 -3.67
N ALA A 289 -6.40 -11.59 -4.21
CA ALA A 289 -5.17 -11.56 -3.44
C ALA A 289 -4.15 -10.58 -4.02
N TYR A 290 -3.25 -10.14 -3.15
CA TYR A 290 -1.99 -9.52 -3.54
C TYR A 290 -0.89 -10.55 -3.61
N ALA A 291 -0.07 -10.45 -4.64
CA ALA A 291 1.14 -11.22 -4.80
C ALA A 291 2.34 -10.29 -4.66
N PHE A 292 3.21 -10.60 -3.69
CA PHE A 292 4.45 -9.86 -3.44
C PHE A 292 5.64 -10.71 -3.88
N ARG A 293 6.56 -10.16 -4.65
CA ARG A 293 7.76 -10.90 -5.05
C ARG A 293 8.64 -11.14 -3.82
N ILE A 294 9.25 -12.32 -3.73
CA ILE A 294 10.27 -12.65 -2.74
C ILE A 294 11.57 -13.07 -3.45
N CYS A 295 12.71 -12.62 -2.95
CA CYS A 295 14.00 -13.19 -3.34
C CYS A 295 14.19 -14.54 -2.62
N VAL A 296 14.68 -15.54 -3.34
CA VAL A 296 15.19 -16.81 -2.79
C VAL A 296 16.66 -16.66 -2.49
#